data_AF-A0A151S9W1-F1
#
_entry.id   AF-A0A151S9W1-F1
#
_cell.length_a   1.000
_cell.length_b   1.000
_cell.length_c   1.000
_cell.angle_alpha   90.00
_cell.angle_beta   90.00
_cell.angle_gamma   90.00
#
_symmetry.space_group_name_H-M   'P 1'
#
loop_
_entity.id
_entity.type
_entity.pdbx_description
1 polymer ?
#
loop_
_entity_poly.entity_id
_entity_poly.type
_entity_poly.pdbx_seq_one_letter_code
_entity_poly.pdbx_strand_id
1 'polypeptide(L)'
;MQDHTSRTLIGACERKDGLYWYRGVSGIKVYQINAEDQLEIWHQRMGHPAYQIVEKISNVSSGHRNKNTNQTCEVCERSKQSRKKFPFKKCL
;
A
#
# COMPACT_ATOMS: atom_id res chain seq x y z
N MET A 1 -7.71 -23.28 11.85
CA MET A 1 -7.53 -22.55 10.57
C MET A 1 -6.08 -22.10 10.54
N GLN A 2 -5.35 -22.28 9.44
CA GLN A 2 -3.92 -21.94 9.35
C GLN A 2 -3.74 -20.98 8.18
N ASP A 3 -2.93 -19.93 8.37
CA ASP A 3 -2.59 -19.01 7.30
C ASP A 3 -1.74 -19.76 6.26
N HIS A 4 -2.17 -19.73 5.01
CA HIS A 4 -1.50 -20.44 3.93
C HIS A 4 -0.18 -19.78 3.53
N THR A 5 0.01 -18.49 3.83
CA THR A 5 1.20 -17.73 3.45
C THR A 5 2.31 -17.87 4.48
N SER A 6 2.00 -17.70 5.77
CA SER A 6 2.99 -17.82 6.85
C SER A 6 3.05 -19.21 7.49
N ARG A 7 2.13 -20.12 7.14
CA ARG A 7 1.90 -21.40 7.83
C ARG A 7 1.67 -21.21 9.34
N THR A 8 1.24 -20.03 9.77
CA THR A 8 0.95 -19.75 11.18
C THR A 8 -0.45 -20.25 11.51
N LEU A 9 -0.61 -20.96 12.63
CA LEU A 9 -1.93 -21.37 13.11
C LEU A 9 -2.72 -20.12 13.53
N ILE A 10 -3.79 -19.81 12.80
CA ILE A 10 -4.68 -18.69 13.11
C ILE A 10 -5.56 -19.12 14.30
N GLY A 11 -5.46 -18.37 15.39
CA GLY A 11 -6.25 -18.62 16.60
C GLY A 11 -5.55 -19.48 17.66
N ALA A 12 -4.21 -19.60 17.62
CA ALA A 12 -3.41 -20.24 18.68
C ALA A 12 -3.35 -19.44 20.01
N CYS A 13 -4.35 -18.59 20.28
CA CYS A 13 -4.42 -17.79 21.50
C CYS A 13 -4.80 -18.68 22.69
N GLU A 14 -4.19 -18.43 23.84
CA GLU A 14 -4.55 -19.12 25.07
C GLU A 14 -5.94 -18.62 25.54
N ARG A 15 -6.88 -19.53 25.80
CA ARG A 15 -8.19 -19.16 26.32
C ARG A 15 -8.18 -19.23 27.84
N LYS A 16 -8.31 -18.09 28.50
CA LYS A 16 -8.37 -17.99 29.96
C LYS A 16 -9.59 -17.18 30.37
N ASP A 17 -10.44 -17.78 31.20
CA ASP A 17 -11.69 -17.17 31.71
C ASP A 17 -12.65 -16.68 30.60
N GLY A 18 -12.71 -17.41 29.48
CA GLY A 18 -13.54 -17.05 28.32
C GLY A 18 -12.95 -15.96 27.43
N LEU A 19 -11.80 -15.38 27.78
CA LEU A 19 -11.07 -14.41 26.98
C LEU A 19 -9.93 -15.08 26.21
N TYR A 20 -9.72 -14.66 24.97
CA TYR A 20 -8.61 -15.12 24.14
C TYR A 20 -7.40 -14.20 24.32
N TRP A 21 -6.29 -14.76 24.77
CA TRP A 21 -5.04 -14.05 25.03
C TRP A 21 -4.04 -14.27 23.90
N TYR A 22 -3.69 -13.20 23.21
CA TYR A 22 -2.62 -13.21 22.22
C TYR A 22 -1.27 -12.97 22.92
N ARG A 23 -0.49 -14.03 23.12
CA ARG A 23 0.89 -13.94 23.59
C ARG A 23 1.76 -13.66 22.37
N GLY A 24 1.91 -12.37 22.05
CA GLY A 24 2.52 -11.94 20.79
C GLY A 24 3.86 -12.63 20.50
N VAL A 25 4.05 -13.02 19.24
CA VAL A 25 5.34 -13.51 18.74
C VAL A 25 6.39 -12.42 19.00
N SER A 26 7.44 -12.73 19.76
CA SER A 26 8.51 -11.80 20.20
C SER A 26 9.42 -11.29 19.08
N GLY A 27 8.91 -11.16 17.86
CA GLY A 27 9.64 -10.67 16.71
C GLY A 27 8.76 -9.71 15.93
N ILE A 28 8.69 -8.45 16.36
CA ILE A 28 8.25 -7.37 15.48
C ILE A 28 9.30 -7.31 14.37
N LYS A 29 9.03 -7.93 13.22
CA LYS A 29 9.82 -7.70 12.01
C LYS A 29 9.53 -6.27 11.56
N VAL A 30 10.33 -5.33 12.05
CA VAL A 30 10.36 -3.98 11.51
C VAL A 30 11.02 -4.07 10.14
N TYR A 31 10.21 -3.95 9.09
CA TYR A 31 10.75 -3.83 7.74
C TYR A 31 11.32 -2.42 7.61
N GLN A 32 12.64 -2.30 7.76
CA GLN A 32 13.31 -1.01 7.57
C GLN A 32 13.21 -0.66 6.09
N ILE A 33 12.46 0.40 5.80
CA ILE A 33 12.29 0.91 4.45
C ILE A 33 13.49 1.81 4.16
N ASN A 34 14.16 1.58 3.02
CA ASN A 34 15.18 2.52 2.55
C ASN A 34 14.53 3.88 2.30
N ALA A 35 15.18 4.95 2.75
CA ALA A 35 14.69 6.33 2.65
C ALA A 35 14.29 6.73 1.21
N GLU A 36 14.94 6.13 0.21
CA GLU A 36 14.70 6.34 -1.23
C GLU A 36 13.38 5.72 -1.71
N ASP A 37 12.94 4.61 -1.10
CA ASP A 37 11.72 3.88 -1.48
C ASP A 37 10.48 4.36 -0.71
N GLN A 38 10.67 5.21 0.29
CA GLN A 38 9.61 5.61 1.21
C GLN A 38 8.47 6.35 0.48
N LEU A 39 8.82 7.24 -0.46
CA LEU A 39 7.85 8.00 -1.24
C LEU A 39 6.96 7.11 -2.12
N GLU A 40 7.57 6.14 -2.82
CA GLU A 40 6.83 5.20 -3.69
C GLU A 40 5.95 4.26 -2.86
N ILE A 41 6.44 3.78 -1.72
CA ILE A 41 5.66 2.92 -0.83
C ILE A 41 4.44 3.66 -0.28
N TRP A 42 4.60 4.91 0.16
CA TRP A 42 3.47 5.70 0.65
C TRP A 42 2.49 6.09 -0.46
N HIS A 43 3.01 6.37 -1.66
CA HIS A 43 2.18 6.56 -2.85
C HIS A 43 1.30 5.32 -3.11
N GLN A 44 1.84 4.10 -3.07
CA GLN A 44 1.05 2.88 -3.28
C GLN A 44 0.10 2.59 -2.11
N ARG A 45 0.59 2.64 -0.86
CA ARG A 45 -0.18 2.29 0.34
C ARG A 45 -1.40 3.19 0.59
N MET A 46 -1.32 4.46 0.21
CA MET A 46 -2.43 5.41 0.39
C MET A 46 -3.41 5.46 -0.78
N GLY A 47 -3.29 4.56 -1.75
CA GLY A 47 -4.20 4.52 -2.90
C GLY A 47 -3.83 5.49 -4.01
N HIS A 48 -2.54 5.59 -4.33
CA HIS A 48 -2.02 6.39 -5.43
C HIS A 48 -2.32 7.90 -5.40
N PRO A 49 -2.24 8.60 -4.25
CA PRO A 49 -2.30 10.05 -4.23
C PRO A 49 -1.13 10.65 -5.03
N ALA A 50 -1.31 11.89 -5.50
CA ALA A 50 -0.23 12.62 -6.17
C ALA A 50 1.02 12.66 -5.27
N TYR A 51 2.20 12.43 -5.84
CA TYR A 51 3.47 12.42 -5.10
C TYR A 51 3.69 13.69 -4.26
N GLN A 52 3.25 14.86 -4.75
CA GLN A 52 3.28 16.14 -4.03
C GLN A 52 2.48 16.15 -2.73
N ILE A 53 1.43 15.31 -2.62
CA ILE A 53 0.64 15.16 -1.39
C ILE A 53 1.39 14.26 -0.42
N VAL A 54 2.03 13.20 -0.94
CA VAL A 54 2.81 12.26 -0.14
C VAL A 54 4.05 12.93 0.48
N GLU A 55 4.73 13.80 -0.28
CA GLU A 55 5.88 14.58 0.19
C GLU A 55 5.54 15.51 1.36
N LYS A 56 4.26 15.89 1.54
CA LYS A 56 3.82 16.75 2.64
C LYS A 56 3.59 16.01 3.96
N ILE A 57 3.63 14.67 3.95
CA ILE A 57 3.40 13.88 5.14
C ILE A 57 4.65 13.92 6.02
N SER A 58 4.47 14.32 7.28
CA SER A 58 5.55 14.28 8.27
C SER A 58 6.12 12.86 8.35
N ASN A 59 7.45 12.75 8.27
CA ASN A 59 8.23 11.50 8.28
C ASN A 59 8.38 10.77 6.94
N VAL A 60 7.90 11.30 5.81
CA VAL A 60 8.34 10.83 4.49
C VAL A 60 9.59 11.59 4.12
N SER A 61 10.75 10.93 4.23
CA SER A 61 11.99 11.43 3.65
C SER A 61 11.72 11.61 2.16
N SER A 62 11.73 12.86 1.71
CA SER A 62 11.83 13.18 0.30
C SER A 62 13.27 12.94 -0.11
N GLY A 63 13.70 11.67 -0.09
CA GLY A 63 14.95 11.27 -0.72
C GLY A 63 14.93 11.85 -2.12
N HIS A 64 15.99 12.58 -2.50
CA HIS A 64 16.01 13.37 -3.72
C HIS A 64 15.47 12.55 -4.88
N ARG A 65 14.24 12.86 -5.31
CA ARG A 65 13.64 12.26 -6.49
C ARG A 65 14.57 12.61 -7.63
N ASN A 66 15.36 11.65 -8.08
CA ASN A 66 16.29 11.89 -9.16
C ASN A 66 15.42 12.17 -10.40
N LYS A 67 15.24 13.45 -10.74
CA LYS A 67 14.32 13.88 -11.82
C LYS A 67 14.66 13.25 -13.18
N ASN A 68 15.85 12.63 -13.28
CA ASN A 68 16.34 11.91 -14.45
C ASN A 68 15.82 10.47 -14.59
N THR A 69 15.21 9.86 -13.56
CA THR A 69 14.52 8.59 -13.75
C THR A 69 13.04 8.90 -13.93
N ASN A 70 12.46 8.47 -15.06
CA ASN A 70 11.03 8.47 -15.30
C ASN A 70 10.35 7.46 -14.34
N GLN A 71 10.43 7.66 -13.03
CA GLN A 71 9.68 6.90 -12.04
C GLN A 71 8.21 7.33 -12.13
N THR A 72 7.55 6.80 -13.14
CA THR A 72 6.10 6.84 -13.30
C THR A 72 5.53 5.58 -12.67
N CYS A 73 4.50 5.72 -11.84
CA CYS A 73 3.75 4.57 -11.37
C CYS A 73 2.90 4.03 -12.52
N GLU A 74 3.17 2.79 -12.96
CA GLU A 74 2.43 2.14 -14.06
C GLU A 74 0.92 2.14 -13.80
N VAL A 75 0.52 1.90 -12.55
CA VAL A 75 -0.90 1.87 -12.13
C VAL A 75 -1.54 3.24 -12.32
N CYS A 76 -0.85 4.34 -11.96
CA CYS A 76 -1.33 5.69 -12.20
C CYS A 76 -1.48 6.01 -13.69
N GLU A 77 -0.53 5.58 -14.52
CA GLU A 77 -0.62 5.81 -15.96
C GLU A 77 -1.79 5.05 -16.58
N ARG A 78 -2.00 3.80 -16.18
CA ARG A 78 -3.12 2.98 -16.66
C ARG A 78 -4.49 3.49 -16.20
N SER A 79 -4.57 4.05 -14.99
CA SER A 79 -5.82 4.58 -14.43
C SER A 79 -6.23 5.94 -15.01
N LYS A 80 -5.32 6.67 -15.69
CA LYS A 80 -5.63 7.92 -16.40
C LYS A 80 -6.48 7.74 -17.67
N GLN A 81 -6.83 6.51 -18.06
CA GLN A 81 -7.68 6.28 -19.22
C GLN A 81 -9.09 6.84 -18.98
N SER A 82 -9.47 7.84 -19.77
CA SER A 82 -10.85 8.33 -19.79
C SER A 82 -11.68 7.48 -20.76
N ARG A 83 -12.83 7.00 -20.28
CA ARG A 83 -13.80 6.34 -21.16
C ARG A 83 -14.36 7.38 -22.13
N LYS A 84 -14.20 7.16 -23.44
CA LYS A 84 -14.88 7.98 -24.45
C LYS A 84 -16.39 7.93 -24.23
N LYS A 85 -17.07 9.06 -24.43
CA LYS A 85 -18.54 9.11 -24.35
C LYS A 85 -19.11 8.04 -25.29
N PHE A 86 -20.13 7.32 -24.83
CA PHE A 86 -20.85 6.42 -25.70
C PHE A 86 -21.43 7.22 -26.88
N PRO A 87 -21.36 6.67 -28.11
CA PRO A 87 -22.01 7.31 -29.24
C PRO A 87 -23.51 7.37 -28.98
N PHE A 88 -24.09 8.57 -29.02
CA PHE A 88 -25.53 8.76 -29.00
C PHE A 88 -26.11 8.14 -30.26
N LYS A 89 -26.81 7.00 -30.13
CA LYS A 89 -27.69 6.53 -31.20
C LYS A 89 -28.97 7.36 -31.13
N LYS A 90 -29.29 8.10 -32.19
CA LYS A 90 -30.65 8.63 -32.37
C LYS A 90 -31.53 7.44 -32.76
N CYS A 91 -32.57 7.16 -31.98
CA CYS A 91 -33.65 6.30 -32.44
C CYS A 91 -34.36 7.06 -33.58
N LEU A 92 -34.27 6.53 -34.79
CA LEU A 92 -35.11 6.87 -35.94
C LEU A 92 -36.24 5.86 -36.00
#